data_AF-A0A1Q9GSH8-F1
#
_entry.id   AF-A0A1Q9GSH8-F1
#
_cell.length_a   1.000
_cell.length_b   1.000
_cell.length_c   1.000
_cell.angle_alpha   90.00
_cell.angle_beta   90.00
_cell.angle_gamma   90.00
#
_symmetry.space_group_name_H-M   'P 1'
#
loop_
_entity.id
_entity.type
_entity.pdbx_description
1 polymer ?
#
loop_
_entity_poly.entity_id
_entity_poly.type
_entity_poly.pdbx_seq_one_letter_code
_entity_poly.pdbx_strand_id
1 'polypeptide(L)'
;MQKGNEFTHATSWVRLLTNQKNQPRLVGILQSSLSLARHLVGCCQLHELMSFYKASDVNRQLMADTIAASGCDTLICDRQHYNALIYILSLRQQPMTVILNQENYKPDWCWQFPQHQFLCQQDII
;
A
#
# COMPACT_ATOMS: atom_id res chain seq x y z
N MET A 1 -0.65 -17.98 -16.49
CA MET A 1 -2.02 -17.72 -15.97
C MET A 1 -2.01 -16.80 -14.73
N GLN A 2 -1.10 -15.83 -14.60
CA GLN A 2 -0.87 -15.11 -13.32
C GLN A 2 -1.52 -13.72 -13.19
N LYS A 3 -1.85 -13.03 -14.29
CA LYS A 3 -2.34 -11.64 -14.23
C LYS A 3 -3.75 -11.48 -13.64
N GLY A 4 -4.65 -12.44 -13.87
CA GLY A 4 -6.05 -12.34 -13.42
C GLY A 4 -6.21 -12.30 -11.90
N ASN A 5 -5.39 -13.06 -11.17
CA ASN A 5 -5.47 -13.10 -9.70
C ASN A 5 -4.98 -11.81 -9.03
N GLU A 6 -3.97 -11.15 -9.60
CA GLU A 6 -3.42 -9.90 -9.03
C GLU A 6 -4.45 -8.77 -9.03
N PHE A 7 -5.25 -8.63 -10.10
CA PHE A 7 -6.31 -7.62 -10.19
C PHE A 7 -7.50 -7.94 -9.27
N THR A 8 -7.86 -9.22 -9.13
CA THR A 8 -8.90 -9.64 -8.18
C THR A 8 -8.47 -9.36 -6.75
N HIS A 9 -7.23 -9.70 -6.38
CA HIS A 9 -6.68 -9.43 -5.04
C HIS A 9 -6.60 -7.92 -4.75
N ALA A 10 -6.14 -7.13 -5.73
CA ALA A 10 -6.12 -5.67 -5.64
C ALA A 10 -7.53 -5.08 -5.36
N THR A 11 -8.55 -5.61 -6.01
CA THR A 11 -9.94 -5.19 -5.80
C THR A 11 -10.42 -5.56 -4.40
N SER A 12 -10.10 -6.77 -3.92
CA SER A 12 -10.46 -7.21 -2.57
C SER A 12 -9.82 -6.36 -1.49
N TRP A 13 -8.57 -5.92 -1.69
CA TRP A 13 -7.90 -5.00 -0.75
C TRP A 13 -8.62 -3.68 -0.59
N VAL A 14 -8.99 -3.04 -1.70
CA VAL A 14 -9.71 -1.77 -1.67
C VAL A 14 -11.06 -1.93 -0.98
N ARG A 15 -11.78 -3.03 -1.24
CA ARG A 15 -13.04 -3.35 -0.55
C ARG A 15 -12.86 -3.56 0.95
N LEU A 16 -11.78 -4.22 1.37
CA LEU A 16 -11.47 -4.41 2.77
C LEU A 16 -11.24 -3.05 3.45
N LEU A 17 -10.45 -2.18 2.82
CA LEU A 17 -10.18 -0.82 3.31
C LEU A 17 -11.46 0.01 3.49
N THR A 18 -12.43 -0.10 2.58
CA THR A 18 -13.69 0.66 2.66
C THR A 18 -14.62 0.18 3.77
N ASN A 19 -14.49 -1.08 4.17
CA ASN A 19 -15.33 -1.67 5.21
C ASN A 19 -14.73 -1.51 6.62
N GLN A 20 -13.53 -0.94 6.75
CA GLN A 20 -12.94 -0.66 8.05
C GLN A 20 -13.67 0.47 8.75
N LYS A 21 -13.86 0.33 10.07
CA LYS A 21 -14.46 1.37 10.93
C LYS A 21 -13.76 2.73 10.81
N ASN A 22 -12.45 2.69 10.56
CA ASN A 22 -11.65 3.86 10.24
C ASN A 22 -11.22 3.75 8.78
N GLN A 23 -12.03 4.25 7.86
CA GLN A 23 -11.66 4.30 6.45
C GLN A 23 -10.37 5.09 6.27
N PRO A 24 -9.48 4.65 5.35
CA PRO A 24 -8.23 5.35 5.12
C PRO A 24 -8.49 6.72 4.51
N ARG A 25 -7.80 7.74 5.02
CA ARG A 25 -7.90 9.11 4.51
C ARG A 25 -7.23 9.25 3.16
N LEU A 26 -6.09 8.57 2.98
CA LEU A 26 -5.31 8.65 1.75
C LEU A 26 -4.47 7.39 1.55
N VAL A 27 -4.73 6.70 0.44
CA VAL A 27 -4.05 5.46 0.05
C VAL A 27 -2.90 5.77 -0.90
N GLY A 28 -1.67 5.49 -0.48
CA GLY A 28 -0.49 5.53 -1.35
C GLY A 28 -0.24 4.18 -2.01
N ILE A 29 -0.01 4.17 -3.33
CA ILE A 29 0.16 2.95 -4.12
C ILE A 29 1.59 2.89 -4.66
N LEU A 30 2.35 1.90 -4.17
CA LEU A 30 3.74 1.60 -4.53
C LEU A 30 3.79 0.29 -5.32
N GLN A 31 3.65 0.38 -6.63
CA GLN A 31 3.55 -0.79 -7.51
C GLN A 31 4.42 -0.59 -8.75
N SER A 32 5.22 -1.60 -9.07
CA SER A 32 6.09 -1.65 -10.26
C SER A 32 5.28 -1.85 -11.53
N SER A 33 4.18 -2.58 -11.45
CA SER A 33 3.25 -2.78 -12.56
C SER A 33 2.35 -1.56 -12.71
N LEU A 34 2.60 -0.75 -13.75
CA LEU A 34 1.76 0.42 -14.06
C LEU A 34 0.29 0.05 -14.27
N SER A 35 0.01 -1.10 -14.91
CA SER A 35 -1.35 -1.59 -15.09
C SER A 35 -2.04 -1.89 -13.75
N LEU A 36 -1.31 -2.50 -12.80
CA LEU A 36 -1.85 -2.81 -11.48
C LEU A 36 -2.04 -1.56 -10.64
N ALA A 37 -1.08 -0.63 -10.71
CA ALA A 37 -1.16 0.68 -10.05
C ALA A 37 -2.41 1.45 -10.50
N ARG A 38 -2.62 1.55 -11.82
CA ARG A 38 -3.80 2.22 -12.41
C ARG A 38 -5.10 1.54 -12.02
N HIS A 39 -5.12 0.20 -11.99
CA HIS A 39 -6.29 -0.55 -11.54
C HIS A 39 -6.62 -0.27 -10.08
N LEU A 40 -5.61 -0.30 -9.18
CA LEU A 40 -5.79 0.03 -7.77
C LEU A 40 -6.33 1.45 -7.56
N VAL A 41 -5.82 2.43 -8.30
CA VAL A 41 -6.33 3.82 -8.28
C VAL A 41 -7.78 3.86 -8.73
N GLY A 42 -8.12 3.18 -9.83
CA GLY A 42 -9.50 3.09 -10.32
C GLY A 42 -10.43 2.46 -9.28
N CYS A 43 -10.00 1.38 -8.63
CA CYS A 43 -10.75 0.78 -7.53
C CYS A 43 -10.93 1.76 -6.36
N CYS A 44 -9.87 2.46 -5.94
CA CYS A 44 -9.96 3.45 -4.86
C CYS A 44 -10.98 4.54 -5.20
N GLN A 45 -10.95 5.07 -6.43
CA GLN A 45 -11.89 6.09 -6.90
C GLN A 45 -13.35 5.60 -6.92
N LEU A 46 -13.59 4.37 -7.39
CA LEU A 46 -14.92 3.76 -7.39
C LEU A 46 -15.50 3.60 -5.98
N HIS A 47 -14.63 3.51 -4.99
CA HIS A 47 -14.98 3.33 -3.59
C HIS A 47 -14.76 4.61 -2.76
N GLU A 48 -14.67 5.78 -3.41
CA GLU A 48 -14.53 7.10 -2.78
C GLU A 48 -13.30 7.27 -1.88
N LEU A 49 -12.27 6.43 -2.06
CA LEU A 49 -10.98 6.57 -1.38
C LEU A 49 -10.07 7.52 -2.15
N MET A 50 -9.51 8.52 -1.47
CA MET A 50 -8.43 9.31 -2.03
C MET A 50 -7.20 8.42 -2.20
N SER A 51 -6.57 8.48 -3.37
CA SER A 51 -5.35 7.73 -3.64
C SER A 51 -4.37 8.49 -4.49
N PHE A 52 -3.10 8.17 -4.33
CA PHE A 52 -2.05 8.56 -5.26
C PHE A 52 -1.18 7.35 -5.56
N TYR A 53 -0.71 7.28 -6.79
CA TYR A 53 0.27 6.30 -7.21
C TYR A 53 1.41 7.05 -7.89
N LYS A 54 2.60 6.46 -7.84
CA LYS A 54 3.77 7.03 -8.52
C LYS A 54 4.26 6.05 -9.56
N ALA A 55 4.43 6.55 -10.79
CA ALA A 55 4.68 5.73 -11.97
C ALA A 55 6.16 5.69 -12.43
N SER A 56 7.11 6.28 -11.71
CA SER A 56 8.51 6.32 -12.16
C SER A 56 9.53 6.68 -11.06
N ASP A 57 10.81 6.44 -11.40
CA ASP A 57 12.10 6.68 -10.70
C ASP A 57 12.30 8.11 -10.17
N VAL A 58 11.41 8.55 -9.28
CA VAL A 58 11.68 9.74 -8.48
C VAL A 58 12.44 9.32 -7.24
N ASN A 59 13.41 10.16 -6.85
CA ASN A 59 14.21 9.99 -5.65
C ASN A 59 13.37 9.47 -4.47
N ARG A 60 13.80 8.32 -3.90
CA ARG A 60 13.14 7.64 -2.78
C ARG A 60 12.87 8.58 -1.61
N GLN A 61 13.79 9.53 -1.39
CA GLN A 61 13.66 10.58 -0.39
C GLN A 61 12.40 11.42 -0.59
N LEU A 62 12.25 11.99 -1.80
CA LEU A 62 11.12 12.85 -2.13
C LEU A 62 9.78 12.10 -2.04
N MET A 63 9.79 10.80 -2.35
CA MET A 63 8.60 9.96 -2.16
C MET A 63 8.25 9.81 -0.68
N ALA A 64 9.23 9.51 0.17
CA ALA A 64 9.01 9.41 1.60
C ALA A 64 8.54 10.73 2.21
N ASP A 65 9.14 11.84 1.82
CA ASP A 65 8.75 13.17 2.28
C ASP A 65 7.31 13.51 1.84
N THR A 66 6.93 13.18 0.60
CA THR A 66 5.56 13.38 0.11
C THR A 66 4.56 12.52 0.88
N ILE A 67 4.89 11.26 1.17
CA ILE A 67 4.02 10.34 1.93
C ILE A 67 3.88 10.82 3.38
N ALA A 68 4.98 11.29 3.99
CA ALA A 68 4.99 11.85 5.33
C ALA A 68 4.16 13.14 5.41
N ALA A 69 4.31 14.05 4.45
CA ALA A 69 3.62 15.33 4.42
C ALA A 69 2.14 15.24 4.03
N SER A 70 1.73 14.21 3.27
CA SER A 70 0.37 14.07 2.73
C SER A 70 -0.66 13.53 3.72
N GLY A 71 -0.25 13.18 4.95
CA GLY A 71 -1.15 12.52 5.90
C GLY A 71 -1.60 11.12 5.46
N CYS A 72 -0.90 10.52 4.47
CA CYS A 72 -1.15 9.16 3.98
C CYS A 72 -1.09 8.16 5.13
N ASP A 73 -2.19 7.48 5.40
CA ASP A 73 -2.34 6.54 6.52
C ASP A 73 -2.37 5.09 6.07
N THR A 74 -2.45 4.84 4.76
CA THR A 74 -2.43 3.50 4.16
C THR A 74 -1.51 3.43 2.95
N LEU A 75 -0.68 2.38 2.87
CA LEU A 75 0.16 2.07 1.71
C LEU A 75 -0.15 0.68 1.16
N ILE A 76 -0.25 0.55 -0.16
CA ILE A 76 -0.30 -0.74 -0.88
C ILE A 76 1.02 -0.90 -1.64
N CYS A 77 1.81 -1.92 -1.29
CA CYS A 77 3.19 -2.04 -1.71
C CYS A 77 3.53 -3.44 -2.25
N ASP A 78 4.22 -3.48 -3.40
CA ASP A 78 4.79 -4.71 -3.95
C ASP A 78 6.24 -4.95 -3.47
N ARG A 79 6.78 -6.15 -3.73
CA ARG A 79 8.12 -6.54 -3.29
C ARG A 79 9.23 -5.65 -3.82
N GLN A 80 9.07 -5.10 -5.03
CA GLN A 80 10.12 -4.27 -5.66
C GLN A 80 10.31 -2.94 -4.92
N HIS A 81 9.27 -2.48 -4.20
CA HIS A 81 9.30 -1.22 -3.47
C HIS A 81 9.64 -1.38 -1.98
N TYR A 82 10.02 -2.56 -1.49
CA TYR A 82 10.30 -2.78 -0.06
C TYR A 82 11.41 -1.90 0.50
N ASN A 83 12.49 -1.68 -0.25
CA ASN A 83 13.55 -0.77 0.19
C ASN A 83 13.02 0.66 0.38
N ALA A 84 12.12 1.12 -0.48
CA ALA A 84 11.50 2.43 -0.33
C ALA A 84 10.50 2.44 0.83
N LEU A 85 9.70 1.38 0.97
CA LEU A 85 8.76 1.20 2.08
C LEU A 85 9.47 1.22 3.43
N ILE A 86 10.50 0.39 3.62
CA ILE A 86 11.30 0.33 4.86
C ILE A 86 11.85 1.72 5.20
N TYR A 87 12.35 2.45 4.19
CA TYR A 87 12.82 3.82 4.36
C TYR A 87 11.69 4.75 4.85
N ILE A 88 10.53 4.72 4.21
CA ILE A 88 9.34 5.51 4.61
C ILE A 88 8.92 5.21 6.05
N LEU A 89 8.82 3.92 6.40
CA LEU A 89 8.40 3.48 7.73
C LEU A 89 9.41 3.91 8.81
N SER A 90 10.71 3.89 8.50
CA SER A 90 11.76 4.32 9.44
C SER A 90 11.68 5.81 9.80
N LEU A 91 11.18 6.64 8.89
CA LEU A 91 11.00 8.07 9.12
C LEU A 91 9.67 8.41 9.78
N ARG A 92 8.70 7.49 9.75
CA ARG A 92 7.32 7.76 10.14
C ARG A 92 7.03 7.31 11.56
N GLN A 93 6.77 8.29 12.43
CA GLN A 93 6.39 8.04 13.83
C GLN A 93 4.90 7.67 14.01
N GLN A 94 4.04 8.04 13.05
CA GLN A 94 2.60 7.80 13.14
C GLN A 94 2.24 6.39 12.63
N PRO A 95 1.27 5.70 13.26
CA PRO A 95 0.74 4.44 12.77
C PRO A 95 0.27 4.54 11.32
N MET A 96 0.47 3.46 10.57
CA MET A 96 0.12 3.36 9.17
C MET A 96 -0.28 1.92 8.88
N THR A 97 -1.29 1.73 8.03
CA THR A 97 -1.66 0.43 7.49
C THR A 97 -0.84 0.15 6.23
N VAL A 98 -0.15 -0.97 6.19
CA VAL A 98 0.73 -1.37 5.09
C VAL A 98 0.24 -2.69 4.54
N ILE A 99 -0.27 -2.67 3.32
CA ILE A 99 -0.73 -3.84 2.58
C ILE A 99 0.42 -4.35 1.71
N LEU A 100 0.92 -5.53 2.03
CA LEU A 100 1.91 -6.28 1.26
C LEU A 100 1.18 -7.19 0.27
N ASN A 101 0.76 -6.64 -0.86
CA ASN A 101 -0.19 -7.30 -1.76
C ASN A 101 0.35 -8.57 -2.45
N GLN A 102 1.65 -8.84 -2.35
CA GLN A 102 2.33 -10.01 -2.92
C GLN A 102 2.79 -11.03 -1.87
N GLU A 103 2.56 -10.77 -0.58
CA GLU A 103 2.96 -11.68 0.49
C GLU A 103 1.77 -12.45 1.01
N ASN A 104 1.95 -13.75 1.22
CA ASN A 104 0.95 -14.58 1.90
C ASN A 104 0.97 -14.33 3.41
N TYR A 105 2.17 -14.17 3.97
CA TYR A 105 2.42 -14.02 5.40
C TYR A 105 3.29 -12.79 5.66
N LYS A 106 3.17 -12.23 6.87
CA LYS A 106 3.98 -11.08 7.30
C LYS A 106 5.47 -11.43 7.31
N PRO A 107 6.31 -10.76 6.52
CA PRO A 107 7.77 -10.95 6.56
C PRO A 107 8.39 -10.54 7.90
N ASP A 108 9.52 -11.15 8.27
CA ASP A 108 10.17 -10.90 9.57
C ASP A 108 10.61 -9.45 9.78
N TRP A 109 11.02 -8.76 8.72
CA TRP A 109 11.43 -7.35 8.83
C TRP A 109 10.30 -6.45 9.33
N CYS A 110 9.03 -6.85 9.14
CA CYS A 110 7.89 -6.07 9.64
C CYS A 110 7.84 -6.02 11.17
N TRP A 111 8.53 -6.91 11.90
CA TRP A 111 8.64 -6.86 13.36
C TRP A 111 9.48 -5.69 13.85
N GLN A 112 10.30 -5.08 12.99
CA GLN A 112 11.08 -3.88 13.32
C GLN A 112 10.21 -2.63 13.42
N PHE A 113 8.95 -2.68 12.97
CA PHE A 113 8.04 -1.55 12.92
C PHE A 113 6.72 -1.84 13.65
N PRO A 114 6.74 -2.06 14.97
CA PRO A 114 5.57 -2.50 15.74
C PRO A 114 4.41 -1.50 15.75
N GLN A 115 4.67 -0.23 15.49
CA GLN A 115 3.65 0.83 15.41
C GLN A 115 2.80 0.79 14.13
N HIS A 116 3.25 0.07 13.09
CA HIS A 116 2.53 -0.04 11.82
C HIS A 116 1.76 -1.37 11.75
N GLN A 117 0.57 -1.31 11.17
CA GLN A 117 -0.23 -2.49 10.91
C GLN A 117 0.16 -3.06 9.54
N PHE A 118 0.55 -4.32 9.49
CA PHE A 118 0.86 -4.99 8.22
C PHE A 118 -0.24 -5.99 7.88
N LEU A 119 -0.70 -5.94 6.63
CA LEU A 119 -1.70 -6.84 6.07
C LEU A 119 -1.11 -7.57 4.87
N CYS A 120 -1.37 -8.87 4.76
CA CYS A 120 -0.90 -9.80 3.74
C CYS A 120 -2.09 -10.56 3.14
N GLN A 121 -1.90 -11.35 2.08
CA GLN A 121 -3.02 -11.99 1.36
C GLN A 121 -3.91 -12.86 2.26
N GLN A 122 -3.37 -13.45 3.32
CA GLN A 122 -4.16 -14.19 4.31
C GLN A 122 -5.23 -13.35 5.02
N ASP A 123 -5.07 -12.02 5.07
CA ASP A 123 -5.97 -11.10 5.78
C ASP A 123 -7.14 -10.64 4.89
N ILE A 124 -7.20 -11.08 3.63
CA ILE A 124 -8.30 -10.79 2.68
C ILE A 124 -9.54 -11.68 2.95
N ILE A 125 -9.40 -12.73 3.75
CA ILE A 125 -10.40 -13.79 4.00
C ILE A 125 -11.61 -13.28 4.79
#